data_AF-A0A9D7X955-F1
#
_entry.id   AF-A0A9D7X955-F1
#
_cell.length_a   1.000
_cell.length_b   1.000
_cell.length_c   1.000
_cell.angle_alpha   90.00
_cell.angle_beta   90.00
_cell.angle_gamma   90.00
#
_symmetry.space_group_name_H-M   'P 1'
#
loop_
_entity.id
_entity.type
_entity.pdbx_description
1 polymer ?
#
loop_
_entity_poly.entity_id
_entity_poly.type
_entity_poly.pdbx_seq_one_letter_code
_entity_poly.pdbx_strand_id
1 'polypeptide(L)'
;MKSSLVFLITLFVLLPSLSYAGSLSAIKDTTLCKNETYEKLYRGLSEGSYQSLIDFVRCRDNHDGGNLADLFIQAGSFIVINPALYIYILEQESVPFDGLENFFVMLSPDLVDDIDGQTREIDKRLDALKNVRPSAVRDRGIQELEKSKAFLEDIKN
;
A
#
# COMPACT_ATOMS: atom_id res chain seq x y z
N MET A 1 -67.90 17.08 29.58
CA MET A 1 -68.10 18.42 28.96
C MET A 1 -66.77 19.17 28.98
N LYS A 2 -66.49 19.88 27.88
CA LYS A 2 -65.34 20.77 27.60
C LYS A 2 -64.01 20.11 27.17
N SER A 3 -63.96 19.97 25.84
CA SER A 3 -62.82 20.23 24.95
C SER A 3 -61.88 21.35 25.42
N SER A 4 -60.57 21.14 25.24
CA SER A 4 -59.64 22.17 24.74
C SER A 4 -58.41 21.49 24.13
N LEU A 5 -58.47 21.35 22.81
CA LEU A 5 -57.33 21.40 21.89
C LEU A 5 -56.56 22.71 22.12
N VAL A 6 -55.22 22.73 21.99
CA VAL A 6 -54.41 23.82 21.37
C VAL A 6 -52.90 23.63 21.60
N PHE A 7 -52.19 23.49 20.48
CA PHE A 7 -50.85 23.97 20.10
C PHE A 7 -49.56 23.24 20.51
N LEU A 8 -49.05 22.52 19.52
CA LEU A 8 -47.66 22.48 19.02
C LEU A 8 -46.82 23.72 19.39
N ILE A 9 -45.69 23.52 20.09
CA ILE A 9 -44.41 24.20 19.81
C ILE A 9 -43.28 23.19 20.03
N THR A 10 -42.66 22.81 18.91
CA THR A 10 -41.41 22.08 18.80
C THR A 10 -40.29 22.94 19.40
N LEU A 11 -39.71 22.52 20.53
CA LEU A 11 -38.45 23.09 21.00
C LEU A 11 -37.31 22.19 20.54
N PHE A 12 -36.75 22.52 19.37
CA PHE A 12 -35.45 22.04 18.93
C PHE A 12 -34.39 22.48 19.94
N VAL A 13 -33.92 21.55 20.77
CA VAL A 13 -32.68 21.75 21.52
C VAL A 13 -31.55 21.65 20.49
N LEU A 14 -31.06 22.82 20.08
CA LEU A 14 -29.83 23.01 19.33
C LEU A 14 -28.67 22.45 20.15
N LEU A 15 -28.31 21.20 19.90
CA LEU A 15 -26.97 20.68 20.18
C LEU A 15 -26.01 21.31 19.17
N PRO A 16 -25.02 22.11 19.57
CA PRO A 16 -23.90 22.38 18.69
C PRO A 16 -23.14 21.06 18.54
N SER A 17 -23.32 20.44 17.38
CA SER A 17 -22.43 19.42 16.84
C SER A 17 -21.02 20.00 16.80
N LEU A 18 -20.21 19.67 17.81
CA LEU A 18 -18.77 19.82 17.75
C LEU A 18 -18.25 18.75 16.79
N SER A 19 -18.34 19.09 15.51
CA SER A 19 -17.61 18.49 14.41
C SER A 19 -16.12 18.73 14.64
N TYR A 20 -15.50 17.90 15.48
CA TYR A 20 -14.05 17.74 15.49
C TYR A 20 -13.68 16.62 14.51
N ALA A 21 -13.92 16.87 13.23
CA ALA A 21 -13.19 16.21 12.15
C ALA A 21 -11.80 16.85 12.07
N GLY A 22 -11.01 16.66 13.13
CA GLY A 22 -9.57 16.84 13.06
C GLY A 22 -9.02 15.61 12.36
N SER A 23 -8.87 15.66 11.04
CA SER A 23 -7.95 14.75 10.36
C SER A 23 -6.57 15.04 10.93
N LEU A 24 -6.13 14.26 11.92
CA LEU A 24 -4.71 14.09 12.14
C LEU A 24 -4.18 13.35 10.90
N SER A 25 -3.87 14.10 9.85
CA SER A 25 -2.66 13.80 9.11
C SER A 25 -1.56 13.90 10.15
N ALA A 26 -1.18 12.78 10.76
CA ALA A 26 0.13 12.68 11.38
C ALA A 26 1.08 13.19 10.31
N ILE A 27 1.65 14.38 10.54
CA ILE A 27 2.66 14.93 9.65
C ILE A 27 3.79 13.93 9.76
N LYS A 28 3.85 12.98 8.82
CA LYS A 28 5.00 12.10 8.69
C LYS A 28 6.18 13.03 8.53
N ASP A 29 7.14 12.91 9.44
CA ASP A 29 8.31 13.76 9.43
C ASP A 29 9.16 13.40 8.19
N THR A 30 8.89 14.10 7.09
CA THR A 30 9.60 13.93 5.83
C THR A 30 10.98 14.58 5.85
N THR A 31 11.40 15.24 6.95
CA THR A 31 12.79 15.71 7.05
C THR A 31 13.79 14.56 7.02
N LEU A 32 13.39 13.36 7.46
CA LEU A 32 14.19 12.13 7.30
C LEU A 32 14.45 11.78 5.83
N CYS A 33 13.53 12.12 4.92
CA CYS A 33 13.63 11.77 3.50
C CYS A 33 14.66 12.61 2.73
N LYS A 34 15.09 13.75 3.26
CA LYS A 34 16.08 14.63 2.61
C LYS A 34 17.47 14.02 2.51
N ASN A 35 17.77 13.00 3.34
CA ASN A 35 19.09 12.36 3.40
C ASN A 35 19.11 10.98 2.72
N GLU A 36 17.98 10.48 2.21
CA GLU A 36 17.92 9.20 1.53
C GLU A 36 18.19 9.41 0.03
N THR A 37 19.36 8.97 -0.43
CA THR A 37 19.68 8.95 -1.87
C THR A 37 19.15 7.67 -2.51
N TYR A 38 18.77 7.72 -3.78
CA TYR A 38 18.35 6.55 -4.56
C TYR A 38 19.35 5.39 -4.43
N GLU A 39 20.64 5.65 -4.58
CA GLU A 39 21.72 4.65 -4.57
C GLU A 39 21.89 3.97 -3.20
N LYS A 40 21.56 4.68 -2.12
CA LYS A 40 21.60 4.14 -0.75
C LYS A 40 20.41 3.21 -0.53
N LEU A 41 19.22 3.64 -0.93
CA LEU A 41 18.00 2.82 -0.85
C LEU A 41 18.12 1.57 -1.72
N TYR A 42 18.50 1.74 -2.99
CA TYR A 42 18.65 0.64 -3.93
C TYR A 42 19.61 -0.42 -3.41
N ARG A 43 20.82 -0.01 -3.00
CA ARG A 43 21.82 -0.94 -2.44
C ARG A 43 21.29 -1.67 -1.21
N GLY A 44 20.72 -0.94 -0.26
CA GLY A 44 20.21 -1.55 0.96
C GLY A 44 19.04 -2.51 0.70
N LEU A 45 18.14 -2.18 -0.23
CA LEU A 45 17.08 -3.09 -0.67
C LEU A 45 17.65 -4.35 -1.32
N SER A 46 18.63 -4.21 -2.23
CA SER A 46 19.30 -5.35 -2.86
C SER A 46 20.08 -6.23 -1.88
N GLU A 47 20.53 -5.65 -0.76
CA GLU A 47 21.18 -6.38 0.35
C GLU A 47 20.18 -6.97 1.36
N GLY A 48 18.87 -6.78 1.17
CA GLY A 48 17.84 -7.32 2.07
C GLY A 48 17.62 -6.52 3.36
N SER A 49 17.98 -5.23 3.37
CA SER A 49 17.79 -4.34 4.53
C SER A 49 16.33 -3.92 4.69
N TYR A 50 15.66 -4.43 5.75
CA TYR A 50 14.33 -3.95 6.14
C TYR A 50 14.31 -2.46 6.50
N GLN A 51 15.43 -1.92 7.00
CA GLN A 51 15.52 -0.49 7.28
C GLN A 51 15.38 0.32 5.97
N SER A 52 16.07 -0.12 4.92
CA SER A 52 15.96 0.50 3.59
C SER A 52 14.57 0.34 2.98
N LEU A 53 13.88 -0.77 3.24
CA LEU A 53 12.47 -0.94 2.88
C LEU A 53 11.57 0.08 3.59
N ILE A 54 11.72 0.23 4.91
CA ILE A 54 10.94 1.21 5.69
C ILE A 54 11.21 2.62 5.18
N ASP A 55 12.48 2.98 4.97
CA ASP A 55 12.87 4.30 4.51
C ASP A 55 12.34 4.56 3.09
N PHE A 56 12.41 3.58 2.19
CA PHE A 56 11.80 3.68 0.86
C PHE A 56 10.28 3.88 0.94
N VAL A 57 9.55 3.04 1.68
CA VAL A 57 8.09 3.14 1.80
C VAL A 57 7.68 4.50 2.36
N ARG A 58 8.43 5.02 3.34
CA ARG A 58 8.19 6.33 3.97
C ARG A 58 8.46 7.49 3.02
N CYS A 59 9.50 7.38 2.21
CA CYS A 59 10.03 8.48 1.40
C CYS A 59 9.68 8.41 -0.09
N ARG A 60 8.94 7.38 -0.52
CA ARG A 60 8.57 7.11 -1.92
C ARG A 60 8.06 8.34 -2.69
N ASP A 61 7.30 9.21 -2.05
CA ASP A 61 6.68 10.39 -2.70
C ASP A 61 7.69 11.54 -2.92
N ASN A 62 8.89 11.47 -2.32
CA ASN A 62 9.96 12.45 -2.48
C ASN A 62 11.01 12.04 -3.53
N HIS A 63 10.91 10.84 -4.09
CA HIS A 63 11.85 10.33 -5.08
C HIS A 63 11.30 10.54 -6.49
N ASP A 64 11.53 11.74 -7.03
CA ASP A 64 11.07 12.14 -8.37
C ASP A 64 12.24 12.26 -9.39
N GLY A 65 13.38 11.62 -9.12
CA GLY A 65 14.62 11.83 -9.87
C GLY A 65 15.50 10.60 -10.15
N GLY A 66 15.06 9.39 -9.75
CA GLY A 66 15.71 8.12 -10.06
C GLY A 66 14.72 7.15 -10.73
N ASN A 67 15.17 5.94 -11.10
CA ASN A 67 14.27 4.92 -11.63
C ASN A 67 13.47 4.31 -10.47
N LEU A 68 12.43 5.02 -10.02
CA LEU A 68 11.55 4.64 -8.91
C LEU A 68 11.02 3.19 -9.07
N ALA A 69 10.84 2.76 -10.32
CA ALA A 69 10.49 1.38 -10.66
C ALA A 69 11.50 0.35 -10.10
N ASP A 70 12.80 0.64 -10.18
CA ASP A 70 13.85 -0.26 -9.66
C ASP A 70 13.73 -0.43 -8.15
N LEU A 71 13.41 0.63 -7.40
CA LEU A 71 13.17 0.52 -5.95
C LEU A 71 11.95 -0.35 -5.63
N PHE A 72 10.87 -0.21 -6.41
CA PHE A 72 9.69 -1.07 -6.27
C PHE A 72 10.01 -2.54 -6.59
N ILE A 73 10.79 -2.79 -7.64
CA ILE A 73 11.24 -4.14 -8.01
C ILE A 73 12.03 -4.78 -6.86
N GLN A 74 13.03 -4.06 -6.32
CA GLN A 74 13.83 -4.55 -5.20
C GLN A 74 12.98 -4.74 -3.94
N ALA A 75 12.08 -3.81 -3.63
CA ALA A 75 11.15 -3.92 -2.50
C ALA A 75 10.21 -5.12 -2.63
N GLY A 76 9.77 -5.48 -3.85
CA GLY A 76 8.91 -6.64 -4.10
C GLY A 76 9.52 -7.99 -3.69
N SER A 77 10.85 -8.09 -3.62
CA SER A 77 11.54 -9.32 -3.16
C SER A 77 11.19 -9.68 -1.70
N PHE A 78 10.92 -8.68 -0.86
CA PHE A 78 10.60 -8.86 0.55
C PHE A 78 9.26 -9.55 0.77
N ILE A 79 8.35 -9.53 -0.22
CA ILE A 79 7.10 -10.29 -0.19
C ILE A 79 7.40 -11.78 -0.02
N VAL A 80 8.41 -12.30 -0.74
CA VAL A 80 8.74 -13.73 -0.69
C VAL A 80 9.62 -14.06 0.52
N ILE A 81 10.47 -13.13 0.96
CA ILE A 81 11.39 -13.34 2.09
C ILE A 81 10.65 -13.35 3.44
N ASN A 82 9.80 -12.35 3.70
CA ASN A 82 9.00 -12.26 4.92
C ASN A 82 7.70 -11.50 4.66
N PRO A 83 6.66 -12.18 4.13
CA PRO A 83 5.43 -11.53 3.70
C PRO A 83 4.69 -10.87 4.87
N ALA A 84 4.80 -11.41 6.10
CA ALA A 84 4.14 -10.84 7.27
C ALA A 84 4.74 -9.49 7.68
N LEU A 85 6.08 -9.39 7.71
CA LEU A 85 6.76 -8.13 8.02
C LEU A 85 6.58 -7.11 6.90
N TYR A 86 6.59 -7.56 5.65
CA TYR A 86 6.32 -6.69 4.50
C TYR A 86 4.95 -6.01 4.60
N ILE A 87 3.88 -6.80 4.81
CA ILE A 87 2.53 -6.26 5.00
C ILE A 87 2.47 -5.32 6.20
N TYR A 88 3.09 -5.69 7.32
CA TYR A 88 3.14 -4.83 8.51
C TYR A 88 3.76 -3.45 8.20
N ILE A 89 4.88 -3.41 7.46
CA ILE A 89 5.53 -2.14 7.08
C ILE A 89 4.61 -1.26 6.24
N LEU A 90 3.96 -1.84 5.21
CA LEU A 90 3.04 -1.09 4.34
C LEU A 90 1.83 -0.54 5.12
N GLU A 91 1.33 -1.29 6.10
CA GLU A 91 0.26 -0.86 6.99
C GLU A 91 0.69 0.28 7.92
N GLN A 92 1.82 0.12 8.61
CA GLN A 92 2.33 1.14 9.54
C GLN A 92 2.65 2.44 8.81
N GLU A 93 3.20 2.33 7.61
CA GLU A 93 3.49 3.48 6.77
C GLU A 93 2.27 3.95 5.95
N SER A 94 1.07 3.42 6.22
CA SER A 94 -0.20 3.92 5.67
C SER A 94 -0.14 4.13 4.14
N VAL A 95 0.41 3.16 3.42
CA VAL A 95 0.50 3.24 1.95
C VAL A 95 -0.93 3.28 1.39
N PRO A 96 -1.28 4.28 0.57
CA PRO A 96 -2.63 4.40 0.05
C PRO A 96 -2.90 3.30 -0.98
N PHE A 97 -4.17 2.90 -1.11
CA PHE A 97 -4.55 1.72 -1.91
C PHE A 97 -4.27 1.86 -3.41
N ASP A 98 -4.20 3.08 -3.91
CA ASP A 98 -3.77 3.42 -5.28
C ASP A 98 -2.25 3.23 -5.48
N GLY A 99 -1.45 3.43 -4.44
CA GLY A 99 0.00 3.20 -4.46
C GLY A 99 0.43 1.75 -4.21
N LEU A 100 -0.47 0.89 -3.72
CA LEU A 100 -0.13 -0.50 -3.37
C LEU A 100 0.22 -1.35 -4.59
N GLU A 101 -0.38 -1.10 -5.76
CA GLU A 101 -0.14 -1.89 -6.98
C GLU A 101 1.36 -2.01 -7.28
N ASN A 102 2.09 -0.89 -7.30
CA ASN A 102 3.52 -0.85 -7.58
C ASN A 102 4.36 -1.72 -6.61
N PHE A 103 3.97 -1.79 -5.34
CA PHE A 103 4.64 -2.63 -4.35
C PHE A 103 4.48 -4.12 -4.63
N PHE A 104 3.32 -4.53 -5.15
CA PHE A 104 2.99 -5.94 -5.37
C PHE A 104 3.29 -6.46 -6.76
N VAL A 105 3.13 -5.64 -7.81
CA VAL A 105 3.14 -6.14 -9.20
C VAL A 105 4.38 -5.76 -10.00
N MET A 106 5.21 -4.82 -9.52
CA MET A 106 6.45 -4.48 -10.21
C MET A 106 7.41 -5.68 -10.22
N LEU A 107 7.78 -6.10 -11.43
CA LEU A 107 8.68 -7.21 -11.71
C LEU A 107 9.93 -6.71 -12.43
N SER A 108 10.99 -7.52 -12.39
CA SER A 108 12.26 -7.20 -13.02
C SER A 108 12.11 -7.09 -14.54
N PRO A 109 12.78 -6.11 -15.19
CA PRO A 109 12.63 -5.85 -16.63
C PRO A 109 13.19 -6.99 -17.52
N ASP A 110 14.02 -7.88 -16.97
CA ASP A 110 14.47 -9.10 -17.65
C ASP A 110 13.32 -10.09 -17.93
N LEU A 111 12.17 -9.93 -17.28
CA LEU A 111 10.98 -10.76 -17.49
C LEU A 111 9.98 -10.18 -18.50
N VAL A 112 10.25 -9.01 -19.12
CA VAL A 112 9.29 -8.31 -20.00
C VAL A 112 8.72 -9.21 -21.09
N ASP A 113 9.56 -10.02 -21.72
CA ASP A 113 9.16 -10.96 -22.79
C ASP A 113 8.92 -12.40 -22.29
N ASP A 114 9.13 -12.68 -20.99
CA ASP A 114 8.92 -14.00 -20.37
C ASP A 114 7.61 -14.02 -19.58
N ILE A 115 6.48 -14.18 -20.29
CA ILE A 115 5.14 -14.27 -19.67
C ILE A 115 5.08 -15.39 -18.64
N ASP A 116 5.72 -16.53 -18.90
CA ASP A 116 5.75 -17.65 -17.95
C ASP A 116 6.58 -17.30 -16.71
N GLY A 117 7.69 -16.57 -16.87
CA GLY A 117 8.49 -16.03 -15.78
C GLY A 117 7.74 -15.03 -14.92
N GLN A 118 7.04 -14.08 -15.55
CA GLN A 118 6.19 -13.13 -14.83
C GLN A 118 5.09 -13.85 -14.03
N THR A 119 4.43 -14.83 -14.65
CA THR A 119 3.39 -15.63 -13.98
C THR A 119 3.96 -16.39 -12.78
N ARG A 120 5.15 -17.00 -12.91
CA ARG A 120 5.82 -17.69 -11.79
C ARG A 120 6.16 -16.74 -10.63
N GLU A 121 6.63 -15.54 -10.90
CA GLU A 121 6.93 -14.56 -9.85
C GLU A 121 5.66 -14.08 -9.13
N ILE A 122 4.56 -13.85 -9.87
CA ILE A 122 3.26 -13.53 -9.28
C ILE A 122 2.76 -14.67 -8.40
N ASP A 123 2.86 -15.92 -8.85
CA ASP A 123 2.44 -17.09 -8.07
C ASP A 123 3.21 -17.23 -6.77
N LYS A 124 4.53 -17.01 -6.78
CA LYS A 124 5.35 -16.99 -5.55
C LYS A 124 4.86 -15.94 -4.56
N ARG A 125 4.54 -14.73 -5.04
CA ARG A 125 4.03 -13.63 -4.20
C ARG A 125 2.65 -13.96 -3.64
N LEU A 126 1.75 -14.51 -4.45
CA LEU A 126 0.43 -14.96 -4.01
C LEU A 126 0.53 -16.02 -2.91
N ASP A 127 1.36 -17.04 -3.12
CA ASP A 127 1.55 -18.13 -2.15
C ASP A 127 2.16 -17.63 -0.83
N ALA A 128 3.08 -16.67 -0.89
CA ALA A 128 3.62 -16.01 0.30
C ALA A 128 2.53 -15.27 1.09
N LEU A 129 1.64 -14.53 0.40
CA LEU A 129 0.59 -13.74 1.04
C LEU A 129 -0.57 -14.58 1.60
N LYS A 130 -0.86 -15.75 1.03
CA LYS A 130 -1.92 -16.66 1.51
C LYS A 130 -1.75 -17.05 2.99
N ASN A 131 -0.51 -17.10 3.48
CA ASN A 131 -0.21 -17.46 4.87
C ASN A 131 -0.09 -16.27 5.83
N VAL A 132 -0.19 -15.03 5.32
CA VAL A 132 -0.22 -13.82 6.17
C VAL A 132 -1.61 -13.63 6.76
N ARG A 133 -1.67 -13.12 8.00
CA ARG A 133 -2.93 -12.74 8.65
C ARG A 133 -3.75 -11.82 7.73
N PRO A 134 -5.07 -12.05 7.59
CA PRO A 134 -5.94 -11.17 6.81
C PRO A 134 -5.84 -9.71 7.24
N SER A 135 -5.77 -8.82 6.25
CA SER A 135 -5.78 -7.37 6.43
C SER A 135 -6.09 -6.67 5.11
N ALA A 136 -6.51 -5.41 5.17
CA ALA A 136 -6.90 -4.68 3.96
C ALA A 136 -5.73 -4.52 2.96
N VAL A 137 -4.50 -4.28 3.44
CA VAL A 137 -3.30 -4.19 2.58
C VAL A 137 -2.98 -5.54 1.95
N ARG A 138 -3.02 -6.62 2.74
CA ARG A 138 -2.76 -7.97 2.26
C ARG A 138 -3.79 -8.42 1.22
N ASP A 139 -5.07 -8.21 1.49
CA ASP A 139 -6.15 -8.60 0.59
C ASP A 139 -6.14 -7.76 -0.70
N ARG A 140 -5.81 -6.46 -0.59
CA ARG A 140 -5.59 -5.59 -1.76
C ARG A 140 -4.40 -6.06 -2.61
N GLY A 141 -3.29 -6.46 -1.97
CA GLY A 141 -2.13 -7.01 -2.68
C GLY A 141 -2.44 -8.30 -3.42
N ILE A 142 -3.21 -9.21 -2.80
CA ILE A 142 -3.70 -10.43 -3.48
C ILE A 142 -4.57 -10.06 -4.69
N GLN A 143 -5.50 -9.11 -4.54
CA GLN A 143 -6.36 -8.68 -5.63
C GLN A 143 -5.58 -8.14 -6.84
N GLU A 144 -4.55 -7.30 -6.60
CA GLU A 144 -3.75 -6.75 -7.70
C GLU A 144 -2.89 -7.82 -8.39
N LEU A 145 -2.34 -8.76 -7.62
CA LEU A 145 -1.59 -9.91 -8.16
C LEU A 145 -2.49 -10.83 -8.99
N GLU A 146 -3.70 -11.15 -8.53
CA GLU A 146 -4.66 -11.98 -9.27
C GLU A 146 -5.12 -11.30 -10.57
N LYS A 147 -5.38 -9.99 -10.53
CA LYS A 147 -5.69 -9.19 -11.72
C LYS A 147 -4.53 -9.21 -12.72
N SER A 148 -3.30 -8.99 -12.25
CA SER A 148 -2.11 -9.02 -13.10
C SER A 148 -1.88 -10.40 -13.71
N LYS A 149 -2.12 -11.48 -12.94
CA LYS A 149 -2.03 -12.86 -13.44
C LYS A 149 -3.06 -13.12 -14.54
N ALA A 150 -4.32 -12.77 -14.31
CA ALA A 150 -5.39 -12.96 -15.29
C ALA A 150 -5.10 -12.23 -16.61
N PHE A 151 -4.51 -11.03 -16.54
CA PHE A 151 -4.07 -10.29 -17.72
C PHE A 151 -2.96 -11.02 -18.50
N LEU A 152 -1.95 -11.55 -17.81
CA LEU A 152 -0.88 -12.32 -18.46
C LEU A 152 -1.39 -13.61 -19.11
N GLU A 153 -2.35 -14.29 -18.47
CA GLU A 153 -3.00 -15.48 -19.02
C GLU A 153 -3.85 -15.16 -20.26
N ASP A 154 -4.50 -13.99 -20.30
CA ASP A 154 -5.25 -13.52 -21.48
C ASP A 154 -4.33 -13.27 -22.68
N ILE A 155 -3.16 -12.64 -22.46
CA ILE A 155 -2.16 -12.41 -23.53
C ILE A 155 -1.64 -13.75 -24.12
N LYS A 156 -1.56 -14.79 -23.30
CA LYS A 156 -0.99 -16.09 -23.69
C LYS A 156 -1.92 -16.92 -24.57
N ASN A 157 -3.23 -16.71 -24.49
CA ASN A 157 -4.27 -17.50 -25.17
C ASN A 157 -4.66 -16.92 -26.53
#